data_AF-A0A358D4T8-F1
#
_entry.id   AF-A0A358D4T8-F1
#
_cell.length_a   1.000
_cell.length_b   1.000
_cell.length_c   1.000
_cell.angle_alpha   90.00
_cell.angle_beta   90.00
_cell.angle_gamma   90.00
#
_symmetry.space_group_name_H-M   'P 1'
#
loop_
_entity.id
_entity.type
_entity.pdbx_description
1 polymer ?
#
loop_
_entity_poly.entity_id
_entity_poly.type
_entity_poly.pdbx_seq_one_letter_code
_entity_poly.pdbx_strand_id
1 'polypeptide(L)'
;MLMRPMQPAWTSREETMLLPRPCLTCETSASPGRSRCRQCLLTVRRLWTRSSNERKRQRLATRGAAHHLRRAINRDGSATCELCGSMYPSRFIEVDHRRDLQHGGKDTPENVRALCKACHFTKAHSTFL
;
A
#
# COMPACT_ATOMS: atom_id res chain seq x y z
N MET A 1 -22.11 -34.88 -18.95
CA MET A 1 -21.44 -33.59 -19.24
C MET A 1 -22.09 -32.52 -18.37
N LEU A 2 -21.44 -32.11 -17.28
CA LEU A 2 -21.94 -31.03 -16.42
C LEU A 2 -21.35 -29.71 -16.92
N MET A 3 -22.21 -28.81 -17.38
CA MET A 3 -21.83 -27.46 -17.79
C MET A 3 -21.28 -26.70 -16.58
N ARG A 4 -20.05 -26.17 -16.68
CA ARG A 4 -19.48 -25.29 -15.67
C ARG A 4 -20.28 -23.98 -15.63
N PRO A 5 -20.58 -23.40 -14.46
CA PRO A 5 -21.16 -22.07 -14.39
C PRO A 5 -20.15 -21.04 -14.90
N MET A 6 -20.60 -20.17 -15.82
CA MET A 6 -19.86 -19.00 -16.28
C MET A 6 -19.46 -18.16 -15.07
N GLN A 7 -18.16 -17.96 -14.87
CA GLN A 7 -17.63 -16.99 -13.90
C GLN A 7 -18.03 -15.58 -14.36
N PRO A 8 -18.38 -14.65 -13.46
CA PRO A 8 -18.69 -13.28 -13.85
C PRO A 8 -17.47 -12.64 -14.53
N ALA A 9 -17.73 -11.90 -15.61
CA ALA A 9 -16.72 -11.15 -16.33
C ALA A 9 -16.02 -10.18 -15.36
N TRP A 10 -14.73 -10.36 -15.14
CA TRP A 10 -13.90 -9.44 -14.38
C TRP A 10 -13.83 -8.13 -15.18
N THR A 11 -14.67 -7.15 -14.82
CA THR A 11 -14.60 -5.79 -15.39
C THR A 11 -13.18 -5.28 -15.26
N SER A 12 -12.62 -4.71 -16.33
CA SER A 12 -11.23 -4.24 -16.30
C SER A 12 -11.05 -3.18 -15.19
N ARG A 13 -9.82 -2.95 -14.73
CA ARG A 13 -9.56 -1.87 -13.75
C ARG A 13 -10.06 -0.51 -14.24
N GLU A 14 -9.99 -0.27 -15.55
CA GLU A 14 -10.46 0.96 -16.20
C GLU A 14 -11.99 1.04 -16.18
N GLU A 15 -12.68 -0.07 -16.45
CA GLU A 15 -14.13 -0.18 -16.40
C GLU A 15 -14.67 -0.03 -14.97
N THR A 16 -13.93 -0.52 -13.96
CA THR A 16 -14.22 -0.29 -12.54
C THR A 16 -14.12 1.18 -12.15
N MET A 17 -13.27 1.98 -12.83
CA MET A 17 -13.18 3.42 -12.56
C MET A 17 -14.38 4.21 -13.09
N LEU A 18 -15.15 3.65 -14.03
CA LEU A 18 -16.36 4.27 -14.59
C LEU A 18 -17.61 4.04 -13.73
N LEU A 19 -17.57 3.08 -12.81
CA LEU A 19 -18.67 2.80 -11.91
C LEU A 19 -18.63 3.70 -10.67
N PRO A 20 -19.77 4.27 -10.26
CA PRO A 20 -19.87 4.93 -8.98
C PRO A 20 -19.73 3.91 -7.85
N ARG A 21 -19.03 4.30 -6.79
CA ARG A 21 -18.84 3.51 -5.56
C ARG A 21 -19.46 4.21 -4.37
N PRO A 22 -19.84 3.50 -3.30
CA PRO A 22 -20.35 4.12 -2.09
C PRO A 22 -19.30 5.08 -1.50
N CYS A 23 -19.76 6.24 -1.04
CA CYS A 23 -18.95 7.22 -0.35
C CYS A 23 -18.43 6.65 0.97
N LEU A 24 -17.12 6.71 1.21
CA LEU A 24 -16.47 6.24 2.44
C LEU A 24 -16.82 7.07 3.70
N THR A 25 -17.90 7.84 3.71
CA THR A 25 -18.26 8.71 4.85
C THR A 25 -19.76 8.73 5.11
N CYS A 26 -20.58 8.73 4.06
CA CYS A 26 -22.04 8.77 4.20
C CYS A 26 -22.75 7.70 3.36
N GLU A 27 -21.99 6.78 2.75
CA GLU A 27 -22.45 5.64 1.94
C GLU A 27 -23.24 5.99 0.67
N THR A 28 -23.62 7.25 0.48
CA THR A 28 -24.21 7.78 -0.77
C THR A 28 -23.29 7.57 -1.97
N SER A 29 -23.85 7.50 -3.17
CA SER A 29 -23.09 7.34 -4.42
C SER A 29 -22.04 8.44 -4.63
N ALA A 30 -20.77 8.04 -4.82
CA ALA A 30 -19.70 8.94 -5.24
C ALA A 30 -19.58 8.97 -6.77
N SER A 31 -19.10 10.08 -7.32
CA SER A 31 -18.78 10.15 -8.75
C SER A 31 -17.77 9.06 -9.16
N PRO A 32 -17.83 8.52 -10.38
CA PRO A 32 -16.86 7.56 -10.89
C PRO A 32 -15.41 7.94 -10.60
N GLY A 33 -14.62 6.96 -10.18
CA GLY A 33 -13.22 7.15 -9.76
C GLY A 33 -13.02 7.85 -8.41
N ARG A 34 -14.04 8.44 -7.78
CA ARG A 34 -13.91 9.14 -6.48
C ARG A 34 -14.30 8.26 -5.31
N SER A 35 -13.61 8.43 -4.18
CA SER A 35 -13.86 7.66 -2.95
C SER A 35 -14.92 8.28 -2.04
N ARG A 36 -15.36 9.50 -2.33
CA ARG A 36 -16.36 10.24 -1.55
C ARG A 36 -17.27 11.03 -2.47
N CYS A 37 -18.51 11.25 -2.04
CA CYS A 37 -19.43 12.16 -2.71
C CYS A 37 -18.88 13.61 -2.65
N ARG A 38 -19.41 14.49 -3.52
CA ARG A 38 -18.94 15.89 -3.64
C ARG A 38 -18.97 16.63 -2.30
N GLN A 39 -20.03 16.46 -1.52
CA GLN A 39 -20.20 17.18 -0.25
C GLN A 39 -19.20 16.72 0.82
N CYS A 40 -19.10 15.42 1.07
CA CYS A 40 -18.11 14.88 2.00
C CYS A 40 -16.66 15.19 1.57
N LEU A 41 -16.38 15.20 0.26
CA LEU A 41 -15.06 15.61 -0.25
C LEU A 41 -14.75 17.07 0.08
N LEU A 42 -15.71 17.99 -0.09
CA LEU A 42 -15.53 19.40 0.29
C LEU A 42 -15.34 19.57 1.79
N THR A 43 -16.09 18.84 2.63
CA THR A 43 -15.93 18.86 4.08
C THR A 43 -14.53 18.42 4.50
N VAL A 44 -14.06 17.25 4.02
CA VAL A 44 -12.72 16.76 4.33
C VAL A 44 -11.63 17.73 3.85
N ARG A 45 -11.80 18.33 2.67
CA ARG A 45 -10.86 19.34 2.15
C ARG A 45 -10.83 20.60 3.01
N ARG A 46 -11.95 21.03 3.57
CA ARG A 46 -12.01 22.17 4.51
C ARG A 46 -11.31 21.88 5.83
N LEU A 47 -11.35 20.62 6.28
CA LEU A 47 -10.63 20.17 7.48
C LEU A 47 -9.12 19.98 7.24
N TRP A 48 -8.65 19.94 5.99
CA TRP A 48 -7.21 19.86 5.69
C TRP A 48 -6.53 21.18 6.01
N THR A 49 -6.01 21.26 7.23
CA THR A 49 -5.22 22.39 7.70
C THR A 49 -3.90 22.52 6.94
N ARG A 50 -3.32 23.73 6.95
CA ARG A 50 -1.93 23.96 6.51
C ARG A 50 -0.96 22.98 7.19
N SER A 51 -1.17 22.67 8.47
CA SER A 51 -0.36 21.70 9.21
C SER A 51 -0.52 20.25 8.74
N SER A 52 -1.70 19.82 8.29
CA SER A 52 -1.90 18.49 7.70
C SER A 52 -1.16 18.36 6.35
N ASN A 53 -1.23 19.41 5.52
CA ASN A 53 -0.49 19.48 4.27
C ASN A 53 1.02 19.58 4.50
N GLU A 54 1.47 20.34 5.49
CA GLU A 54 2.88 20.43 5.92
C GLU A 54 3.39 19.06 6.35
N ARG A 55 2.67 18.35 7.24
CA ARG A 55 3.04 16.97 7.65
C ARG A 55 3.05 15.99 6.49
N LYS A 56 2.15 16.14 5.52
CA LYS A 56 2.17 15.33 4.28
C LYS A 56 3.41 15.66 3.44
N ARG A 57 3.72 16.94 3.26
CA ARG A 57 4.91 17.41 2.52
C ARG A 57 6.19 16.98 3.22
N GLN A 58 6.29 17.13 4.53
CA GLN A 58 7.39 16.64 5.35
C GLN A 58 7.56 15.14 5.18
N ARG A 59 6.51 14.32 5.33
CA ARG A 59 6.58 12.87 5.05
C ARG A 59 7.03 12.51 3.63
N LEU A 60 6.66 13.33 2.64
CA LEU A 60 7.09 13.13 1.24
C LEU A 60 8.51 13.65 0.99
N ALA A 61 8.96 14.67 1.72
CA ALA A 61 10.27 15.33 1.61
C ALA A 61 11.35 14.58 2.38
N THR A 62 11.05 14.11 3.59
CA THR A 62 11.86 13.15 4.34
C THR A 62 11.59 11.78 3.74
N ARG A 63 12.40 11.39 2.76
CA ARG A 63 12.49 10.00 2.33
C ARG A 63 12.77 9.16 3.58
N GLY A 64 11.81 8.34 3.99
CA GLY A 64 11.91 7.59 5.25
C GLY A 64 12.80 6.35 5.12
N ALA A 65 12.91 5.59 6.21
CA ALA A 65 13.82 4.46 6.29
C ALA A 65 13.58 3.43 5.17
N ALA A 66 12.32 3.13 4.85
CA ALA A 66 11.99 2.20 3.78
C ALA A 66 12.52 2.65 2.40
N HIS A 67 12.45 3.95 2.13
CA HIS A 67 12.99 4.53 0.90
C HIS A 67 14.52 4.43 0.88
N HIS A 68 15.19 4.74 2.00
CA HIS A 68 16.64 4.62 2.11
C HIS A 68 17.13 3.18 1.89
N LEU A 69 16.46 2.21 2.51
CA LEU A 69 16.76 0.79 2.33
C LEU A 69 16.53 0.35 0.87
N ARG A 70 15.41 0.74 0.26
CA ARG A 70 15.16 0.45 -1.17
C ARG A 70 16.27 1.01 -2.07
N ARG A 71 16.75 2.22 -1.79
CA ARG A 71 17.84 2.84 -2.56
C ARG A 71 19.15 2.07 -2.39
N ALA A 72 19.46 1.57 -1.20
CA ALA A 72 20.64 0.75 -0.94
C ALA A 72 20.56 -0.58 -1.72
N ILE A 73 19.46 -1.32 -1.58
CA ILE A 73 19.22 -2.59 -2.30
C ILE A 73 19.36 -2.41 -3.82
N ASN A 74 18.82 -1.31 -4.37
CA ASN A 74 18.92 -1.04 -5.81
C ASN A 74 20.36 -0.71 -6.25
N ARG A 75 21.13 -0.01 -5.40
CA ARG A 75 22.54 0.29 -5.67
C ARG A 75 23.38 -0.97 -5.67
N ASP A 76 23.13 -1.86 -4.71
CA ASP A 76 23.89 -3.09 -4.51
C ASP A 76 23.45 -4.21 -5.46
N GLY A 77 22.32 -4.02 -6.17
CA GLY A 77 21.77 -4.96 -7.16
C GLY A 77 21.14 -6.21 -6.56
N SER A 78 21.32 -6.46 -5.26
CA SER A 78 20.80 -7.60 -4.53
C SER A 78 20.66 -7.30 -3.04
N ALA A 79 19.94 -8.15 -2.33
CA ALA A 79 19.96 -8.17 -0.86
C ALA A 79 19.60 -9.55 -0.32
N THR A 80 20.01 -9.81 0.91
CA THR A 80 19.64 -11.01 1.67
C THR A 80 18.26 -10.81 2.29
N CYS A 81 17.37 -11.79 2.08
CA CYS A 81 16.09 -11.83 2.76
C CYS A 81 16.30 -12.09 4.26
N GLU A 82 15.80 -11.21 5.12
CA GLU A 82 15.98 -11.32 6.58
C GLU A 82 15.18 -12.46 7.22
N LEU A 83 14.22 -13.07 6.50
CA LEU A 83 13.45 -14.21 7.01
C LEU A 83 14.02 -15.57 6.58
N CYS A 84 14.36 -15.75 5.30
CA CYS A 84 14.87 -17.04 4.81
C CYS A 84 16.40 -17.09 4.68
N GLY A 85 17.10 -15.97 4.82
CA GLY A 85 18.56 -15.91 4.74
C GLY A 85 19.15 -16.00 3.32
N SER A 86 18.34 -16.26 2.30
CA SER A 86 18.81 -16.35 0.91
C SER A 86 18.99 -14.97 0.27
N MET A 87 19.97 -14.84 -0.62
CA MET A 87 20.22 -13.63 -1.40
C MET A 87 19.38 -13.61 -2.68
N TYR A 88 18.77 -12.46 -2.98
CA TYR A 88 17.96 -12.27 -4.19
C TYR A 88 18.36 -11.00 -4.94
N PRO A 89 18.24 -10.97 -6.27
CA PRO A 89 18.33 -9.73 -7.05
C PRO A 89 17.32 -8.69 -6.55
N SER A 90 17.69 -7.42 -6.62
CA SER A 90 16.92 -6.28 -6.08
C SER A 90 15.44 -6.26 -6.52
N ARG A 91 15.16 -6.67 -7.76
CA ARG A 91 13.80 -6.78 -8.33
C ARG A 91 12.89 -7.82 -7.64
N PHE A 92 13.46 -8.72 -6.86
CA PHE A 92 12.77 -9.77 -6.12
C PHE A 92 12.74 -9.51 -4.60
N ILE A 93 13.28 -8.38 -4.17
CA ILE A 93 13.25 -7.94 -2.78
C ILE A 93 12.13 -6.91 -2.62
N GLU A 94 11.34 -7.07 -1.57
CA GLU A 94 10.39 -6.10 -1.03
C GLU A 94 10.95 -5.48 0.25
N VAL A 95 10.63 -4.21 0.48
CA VAL A 95 10.96 -3.53 1.74
C VAL A 95 9.71 -3.56 2.60
N ASP A 96 9.82 -4.22 3.75
CA ASP A 96 8.70 -4.51 4.65
C ASP A 96 8.91 -3.85 6.00
N HIS A 97 7.82 -3.42 6.64
CA HIS A 97 7.86 -3.00 8.04
C HIS A 97 7.70 -4.23 8.95
N ARG A 98 8.62 -4.44 9.90
CA ARG A 98 8.57 -5.55 10.88
C ARG A 98 7.25 -5.54 11.66
N ARG A 99 6.89 -4.38 12.21
CA ARG A 99 5.54 -4.06 12.69
C ARG A 99 4.85 -3.19 11.65
N ASP A 100 3.69 -3.63 11.17
CA ASP A 100 2.94 -2.89 10.15
C ASP A 100 2.58 -1.48 10.62
N LEU A 101 2.60 -0.53 9.68
CA LEU A 101 2.20 0.87 9.95
C LEU A 101 0.76 0.96 10.48
N GLN A 102 -0.15 0.13 9.98
CA GLN A 102 -1.55 0.09 10.43
C GLN A 102 -1.69 -0.39 11.88
N HIS A 103 -0.69 -1.12 12.39
CA HIS A 103 -0.65 -1.63 13.76
C HIS A 103 0.27 -0.80 14.66
N GLY A 104 0.61 0.44 14.25
CA GLY A 104 1.43 1.37 15.02
C GLY A 104 2.93 1.26 14.78
N GLY A 105 3.36 0.53 13.74
CA GLY A 105 4.74 0.57 13.27
C GLY A 105 5.15 1.96 12.80
N LYS A 106 6.45 2.26 12.90
CA LYS A 106 7.05 3.52 12.43
C LYS A 106 8.01 3.25 11.27
N ASP A 107 8.23 4.23 10.41
CA ASP A 107 9.18 4.11 9.30
C ASP A 107 10.60 4.49 9.75
N THR A 108 11.19 3.65 10.61
CA THR A 108 12.55 3.80 11.16
C THR A 108 13.47 2.68 10.66
N PRO A 109 14.81 2.88 10.64
CA PRO A 109 15.75 1.87 10.19
C PRO A 109 15.58 0.50 10.87
N GLU A 110 15.21 0.50 12.15
CA GLU A 110 15.05 -0.71 12.96
C GLU A 110 13.76 -1.46 12.64
N ASN A 111 12.74 -0.75 12.13
CA ASN A 111 11.46 -1.34 11.80
C ASN A 111 11.32 -1.68 10.31
N VAL A 112 12.31 -1.38 9.45
CA VAL A 112 12.30 -1.78 8.04
C VAL A 112 13.23 -2.94 7.80
N ARG A 113 12.86 -3.85 6.89
CA ARG A 113 13.65 -5.02 6.53
C ARG A 113 13.52 -5.39 5.05
N ALA A 114 14.51 -6.11 4.53
CA ALA A 114 14.48 -6.66 3.18
C ALA A 114 13.91 -8.09 3.19
N LEU A 115 12.83 -8.33 2.43
CA LEU A 115 12.21 -9.66 2.28
C LEU A 115 12.16 -10.08 0.82
N CYS A 116 12.32 -11.37 0.52
CA CYS A 116 11.94 -11.87 -0.80
C CYS A 116 10.43 -11.84 -0.97
N LYS A 117 9.94 -11.84 -2.21
CA LYS A 117 8.49 -11.80 -2.52
C LYS A 117 7.68 -12.91 -1.81
N ALA A 118 8.23 -14.12 -1.71
CA ALA A 118 7.55 -15.24 -1.05
C ALA A 118 7.37 -15.01 0.46
N CYS A 119 8.44 -14.59 1.15
CA CYS A 119 8.39 -14.26 2.58
C CYS A 119 7.50 -13.05 2.85
N HIS A 120 7.57 -12.01 2.00
CA HIS A 120 6.69 -10.84 2.10
C HIS A 120 5.21 -11.22 1.95
N PHE A 121 4.88 -12.03 0.95
CA PHE A 121 3.52 -12.55 0.76
C PHE A 121 3.05 -13.35 1.98
N THR A 122 3.86 -14.29 2.46
CA THR A 122 3.52 -15.11 3.63
C THR A 122 3.21 -14.24 4.86
N LYS A 123 4.02 -13.20 5.10
CA LYS A 123 3.81 -12.25 6.20
C LYS A 123 2.55 -11.38 6.02
N ALA A 124 2.26 -10.94 4.80
CA ALA A 124 1.05 -10.16 4.52
C ALA A 124 -0.24 -10.98 4.71
N HIS A 125 -0.15 -12.30 4.56
CA HIS A 125 -1.29 -13.22 4.67
C HIS A 125 -1.32 -14.02 5.99
N SER A 126 -0.27 -13.94 6.82
CA SER A 126 -0.30 -14.47 8.18
C SER A 126 -1.18 -13.58 9.03
N THR A 127 -2.38 -14.08 9.37
CA THR A 127 -3.29 -13.42 10.30
C THR A 127 -2.69 -13.54 11.69
N PHE A 128 -1.95 -12.51 12.13
CA PHE A 128 -1.43 -12.31 13.49
C PHE A 128 -0.72 -13.49 14.18
N LEU A 129 0.57 -13.33 14.46
CA LEU A 129 1.17 -13.71 15.74
C LEU A 129 1.80 -12.47 16.36
#